data_AF-A0A8J4CRR4-F1
#
_entry.id   AF-A0A8J4CRR4-F1
#
_cell.length_a   1.000
_cell.length_b   1.000
_cell.length_c   1.000
_cell.angle_alpha   90.00
_cell.angle_beta   90.00
_cell.angle_gamma   90.00
#
_symmetry.space_group_name_H-M   'P 1'
#
loop_
_entity.id
_entity.type
_entity.pdbx_description
1 polymer ?
#
loop_
_entity_poly.entity_id
_entity_poly.type
_entity_poly.pdbx_seq_one_letter_code
_entity_poly.pdbx_strand_id
1 'polypeptide(L)'
;MSGNKKTRDVRDALLVNMSACKYPLVREAAERMGYEVVEDEAELWDLFWSDLSVSSDRVQRLLPFQRLNHFPGMLEICRKAALSRHMSRMAARLPAEYRF
;
A
#
# COMPACT_ATOMS: atom_id res chain seq x y z
N MET A 1 26.68 -10.90 -11.39
CA MET A 1 26.77 -9.69 -10.54
C MET A 1 25.95 -9.94 -9.30
N SER A 2 26.60 -10.18 -8.17
CA SER A 2 25.94 -10.57 -6.92
C SER A 2 25.22 -9.35 -6.33
N GLY A 3 23.88 -9.35 -6.39
CA GLY A 3 23.07 -8.31 -5.77
C GLY A 3 23.19 -8.41 -4.26
N ASN A 4 23.75 -7.37 -3.64
CA ASN A 4 23.90 -7.27 -2.20
C ASN A 4 22.50 -7.41 -1.56
N LYS A 5 22.22 -8.53 -0.87
CA LYS A 5 20.95 -8.72 -0.17
C LYS A 5 20.92 -7.71 0.98
N LYS A 6 20.13 -6.65 0.88
CA LYS A 6 19.84 -5.71 1.98
C LYS A 6 19.16 -6.52 3.10
N THR A 7 19.94 -7.03 4.05
CA THR A 7 19.44 -7.66 5.29
C THR A 7 19.17 -6.56 6.30
N ARG A 8 18.03 -6.65 7.00
CA ARG A 8 17.62 -5.67 8.02
C ARG A 8 18.31 -5.99 9.35
N ASP A 9 19.08 -5.04 9.87
CA ASP A 9 19.50 -5.03 11.27
C ASP A 9 18.28 -4.76 12.18
N VAL A 10 18.31 -5.32 13.40
CA VAL A 10 17.27 -5.07 14.40
C VAL A 10 17.33 -3.59 14.79
N ARG A 11 16.26 -2.85 14.54
CA ARG A 11 16.10 -1.43 14.87
C ARG A 11 14.90 -1.26 15.78
N ASP A 12 15.00 -0.32 16.71
CA ASP A 12 13.93 -0.04 17.67
C ASP A 12 12.73 0.68 17.02
N ALA A 13 12.97 1.51 16.00
CA ALA A 13 11.94 2.23 15.25
C ALA A 13 11.65 1.60 13.88
N LEU A 14 10.38 1.64 13.47
CA LEU A 14 9.98 1.31 12.10
C LEU A 14 10.24 2.49 11.17
N LEU A 15 10.74 2.19 9.96
CA LEU A 15 10.93 3.18 8.93
C LEU A 15 9.69 3.28 8.04
N VAL A 16 9.08 4.45 7.95
CA VAL A 16 7.96 4.73 7.05
C VAL A 16 8.38 5.65 5.91
N ASN A 17 8.34 5.14 4.69
CA ASN A 17 8.52 5.96 3.50
C ASN A 17 7.22 6.72 3.19
N MET A 18 7.33 8.05 3.12
CA MET A 18 6.20 8.96 2.90
C MET A 18 6.40 9.85 1.67
N SER A 19 7.31 9.49 0.74
CA SER A 19 7.59 10.28 -0.46
C SER A 19 6.38 10.45 -1.39
N ALA A 20 5.42 9.52 -1.30
CA ALA A 20 4.16 9.52 -2.05
C ALA A 20 2.94 9.97 -1.21
N CYS A 21 3.18 10.61 -0.06
CA CYS A 21 2.14 11.10 0.85
C CYS A 21 2.24 12.62 1.05
N LYS A 22 1.17 13.35 0.70
CA LYS A 22 1.10 14.81 0.81
C LYS A 22 0.39 15.28 2.08
N TYR A 23 -0.27 14.39 2.81
CA TYR A 23 -1.05 14.75 4.00
C TYR A 23 -0.16 14.83 5.25
N PRO A 24 0.02 16.02 5.87
CA PRO A 24 0.85 16.17 7.07
C PRO A 24 0.32 15.37 8.26
N LEU A 25 -1.00 15.17 8.33
CA LEU A 25 -1.64 14.41 9.41
C LEU A 25 -1.14 12.96 9.49
N VAL A 26 -0.84 12.33 8.35
CA VAL A 26 -0.33 10.95 8.33
C VAL A 26 1.09 10.89 8.88
N ARG A 27 1.90 11.93 8.59
CA ARG A 27 3.25 12.06 9.13
C ARG A 27 3.22 12.23 10.64
N GLU A 28 2.40 13.15 11.12
CA GLU A 28 2.22 13.38 12.55
C GLU A 28 1.75 12.10 13.28
N ALA A 29 0.85 11.33 12.67
CA ALA A 29 0.42 10.05 13.22
C ALA A 29 1.57 9.03 13.30
N ALA A 30 2.42 8.95 12.27
CA ALA A 30 3.57 8.06 12.27
C ALA A 30 4.61 8.46 13.34
N GLU A 31 4.91 9.75 13.46
CA GLU A 31 5.84 10.28 14.48
C GLU A 31 5.33 10.00 15.90
N ARG A 32 4.03 10.19 16.16
CA ARG A 32 3.39 9.85 17.44
C ARG A 32 3.45 8.35 17.76
N MET A 33 3.53 7.49 16.74
CA MET A 33 3.72 6.05 16.90
C MET A 33 5.20 5.64 17.08
N GLY A 34 6.13 6.60 17.06
CA GLY A 34 7.56 6.33 17.17
C GLY A 34 8.18 5.81 15.87
N TYR A 35 7.57 6.07 14.71
CA TYR A 35 8.14 5.70 13.42
C TYR A 35 9.05 6.81 12.93
N GLU A 36 10.13 6.42 12.24
CA GLU A 36 11.03 7.35 11.58
C GLU A 36 10.61 7.52 10.12
N VAL A 37 10.47 8.77 9.69
CA VAL A 37 10.00 9.09 8.34
C VAL A 37 11.17 9.19 7.38
N VAL A 38 11.10 8.48 6.26
CA VAL A 38 12.06 8.55 5.16
C VAL A 38 11.37 9.10 3.90
N GLU A 39 12.09 9.93 3.14
CA GLU A 39 11.56 10.58 1.93
C GLU A 39 12.24 10.10 0.64
N ASP A 40 13.39 9.44 0.74
CA ASP A 40 14.04 8.81 -0.40
C ASP A 40 13.56 7.37 -0.57
N GLU A 41 13.17 7.01 -1.79
CA GLU A 41 12.77 5.65 -2.14
C GLU A 41 13.96 4.68 -2.25
N ALA A 42 15.18 5.19 -2.47
CA ALA A 42 16.40 4.39 -2.50
C ALA A 42 16.84 3.89 -1.12
N GLU A 43 16.39 4.58 -0.06
CA GLU A 43 16.63 4.19 1.33
C GLU A 43 15.86 2.92 1.72
N LEU A 44 16.29 2.27 2.80
CA LEU A 44 15.58 1.12 3.34
C LEU A 44 14.32 1.61 4.07
N TRP A 45 13.20 0.91 3.90
CA TRP A 45 11.94 1.24 4.57
C TRP A 45 11.16 -0.03 4.89
N ASP A 46 10.29 0.05 5.90
CA ASP A 46 9.46 -1.05 6.38
C ASP A 46 8.00 -0.92 5.93
N LEU A 47 7.49 0.32 5.97
CA LEU A 47 6.17 0.69 5.48
C LEU A 47 6.34 1.74 4.40
N PHE A 48 5.63 1.61 3.29
CA PHE A 48 5.52 2.68 2.30
C PHE A 48 4.06 3.14 2.24
N TRP A 49 3.86 4.43 2.49
CA TRP A 49 2.54 5.06 2.49
C TRP A 49 2.36 5.94 1.26
N SER A 50 1.30 5.67 0.51
CA SER A 50 0.93 6.44 -0.68
C SER A 50 -0.51 6.91 -0.60
N ASP A 51 -0.76 8.14 -1.05
CA ASP A 51 -2.11 8.69 -1.18
C ASP A 51 -2.87 8.07 -2.36
N LEU A 52 -2.11 7.61 -3.37
CA LEU A 52 -2.64 7.06 -4.61
C LEU A 52 -2.43 5.55 -4.67
N SER A 53 -3.20 4.91 -5.57
CA SER A 53 -3.06 3.49 -5.86
C SER A 53 -1.63 3.13 -6.27
N VAL A 54 -1.14 2.01 -5.78
CA VAL A 54 0.19 1.48 -6.08
C VAL A 54 0.15 0.57 -7.32
N SER A 55 1.17 0.64 -8.18
CA SER A 55 1.31 -0.24 -9.35
C SER A 55 1.63 -1.69 -8.95
N SER A 56 1.21 -2.65 -9.78
CA SER A 56 1.55 -4.06 -9.63
C SER A 56 3.07 -4.28 -9.53
N ASP A 57 3.82 -3.53 -10.34
CA ASP A 57 5.28 -3.66 -10.44
C ASP A 57 5.96 -3.29 -9.11
N ARG A 58 5.45 -2.28 -8.40
CA ARG A 58 5.94 -1.94 -7.05
C ARG A 58 5.64 -3.08 -6.07
N VAL A 59 4.41 -3.62 -6.09
CA VAL A 59 4.01 -4.72 -5.19
C VAL A 59 4.90 -5.95 -5.42
N GLN A 60 5.24 -6.28 -6.66
CA GLN A 60 6.10 -7.41 -6.99
C GLN A 60 7.56 -7.24 -6.53
N ARG A 61 8.01 -6.00 -6.31
CA ARG A 61 9.38 -5.69 -5.85
C ARG A 61 9.51 -5.64 -4.33
N LEU A 62 8.42 -5.82 -3.59
CA LEU A 62 8.45 -5.79 -2.12
C LEU A 62 9.32 -6.91 -1.55
N LEU A 63 10.09 -6.57 -0.52
CA LEU A 63 10.73 -7.56 0.33
C LEU A 63 9.70 -8.16 1.32
N PRO A 64 9.90 -9.39 1.83
CA PRO A 64 8.92 -10.06 2.69
C PRO A 64 8.52 -9.29 3.97
N PHE A 65 9.40 -8.43 4.49
CA PHE A 65 9.12 -7.61 5.67
C PHE A 65 8.42 -6.29 5.34
N GLN A 66 8.43 -5.86 4.08
CA GLN A 66 7.88 -4.59 3.65
C GLN A 66 6.35 -4.62 3.56
N ARG A 67 5.72 -3.48 3.84
CA ARG A 67 4.26 -3.31 3.80
C ARG A 67 3.88 -2.06 3.00
N LEU A 68 2.67 -2.10 2.44
CA LEU A 68 2.02 -1.00 1.73
C LEU A 68 0.62 -0.77 2.31
N ASN A 69 0.14 0.46 2.25
CA ASN A 69 -1.24 0.80 2.63
C ASN A 69 -2.29 0.51 1.53
N HIS A 70 -1.88 -0.05 0.38
CA HIS A 70 -2.75 -0.39 -0.75
C HIS A 70 -2.65 -1.87 -1.13
N PHE A 71 -3.81 -2.51 -1.33
CA PHE A 71 -3.87 -3.85 -1.91
C PHE A 71 -3.82 -3.81 -3.44
N PRO A 72 -3.07 -4.73 -4.09
CA PRO A 72 -3.15 -4.89 -5.54
C PRO A 72 -4.57 -5.33 -5.95
N GLY A 73 -5.08 -4.81 -7.07
CA GLY A 73 -6.40 -5.17 -7.58
C GLY A 73 -7.58 -4.44 -6.94
N MET A 74 -7.36 -3.57 -5.95
CA MET A 74 -8.44 -2.79 -5.31
C MET A 74 -9.23 -1.90 -6.29
N LEU A 75 -8.62 -1.55 -7.43
CA LEU A 75 -9.29 -0.83 -8.52
C LEU A 75 -10.49 -1.58 -9.11
N GLU A 76 -10.59 -2.90 -8.95
CA GLU A 76 -11.75 -3.68 -9.39
C GLU A 76 -13.03 -3.21 -8.68
N ILE A 77 -12.95 -2.77 -7.42
CA ILE A 77 -14.10 -2.23 -6.68
C ILE A 77 -14.07 -0.69 -6.56
N CYS A 78 -12.89 -0.05 -6.62
CA CYS A 78 -12.80 1.40 -6.50
C CYS A 78 -13.12 2.15 -7.80
N ARG A 79 -12.94 1.54 -8.99
CA ARG A 79 -13.29 2.19 -10.26
C ARG A 79 -14.75 1.93 -10.60
N LYS A 80 -15.54 3.00 -10.74
CA LYS A 80 -16.98 2.94 -11.06
C LYS A 80 -17.33 1.95 -12.18
N ALA A 81 -16.58 1.95 -13.29
CA ALA A 81 -16.82 1.06 -14.42
C ALA A 81 -16.56 -0.43 -14.10
N ALA A 82 -15.50 -0.74 -13.34
CA ALA A 82 -15.20 -2.11 -12.94
C ALA A 82 -16.19 -2.60 -11.88
N LEU A 83 -16.45 -1.74 -10.87
CA LEU A 83 -17.43 -1.99 -9.83
C LEU A 83 -18.81 -2.29 -10.42
N SER A 84 -19.31 -1.45 -11.33
CA SER A 84 -20.60 -1.65 -12.00
C SER A 84 -20.67 -3.01 -12.69
N ARG A 85 -19.62 -3.40 -13.43
CA ARG A 85 -19.56 -4.71 -14.10
C ARG A 85 -19.58 -5.87 -13.10
N HIS A 86 -18.83 -5.77 -12.00
CA HIS A 86 -18.80 -6.83 -10.98
C HIS A 86 -20.11 -6.92 -10.21
N MET A 87 -20.71 -5.79 -9.86
CA MET A 87 -21.99 -5.74 -9.16
C MET A 87 -23.11 -6.31 -10.02
N SER A 88 -23.17 -5.98 -11.32
CA SER A 88 -24.13 -6.61 -12.24
C SER A 88 -23.96 -8.13 -12.32
N ARG A 89 -22.72 -8.63 -12.33
CA ARG A 89 -22.45 -10.08 -12.33
C ARG A 89 -22.87 -10.75 -11.03
N MET A 90 -22.65 -10.09 -9.90
CA MET A 90 -23.03 -10.61 -8.58
C MET A 90 -24.55 -10.56 -8.38
N ALA A 91 -25.22 -9.46 -8.75
CA ALA A 91 -26.67 -9.33 -8.71
C ALA A 91 -27.39 -10.36 -9.58
N ALA A 92 -26.82 -10.73 -10.74
CA ALA A 92 -27.36 -11.79 -11.58
C ALA A 92 -27.28 -13.19 -10.92
N ARG A 93 -26.32 -13.42 -10.01
CA ARG A 93 -26.09 -14.72 -9.35
C ARG A 93 -26.70 -14.80 -7.95
N LEU A 94 -26.70 -13.69 -7.23
CA LEU A 94 -27.11 -13.54 -5.84
C LEU A 94 -28.01 -12.30 -5.69
N PRO A 95 -29.19 -12.28 -6.33
CA PRO A 95 -30.03 -11.08 -6.44
C PRO A 95 -30.54 -10.55 -5.08
N ALA A 96 -30.75 -11.43 -4.09
CA ALA A 96 -31.20 -11.02 -2.77
C ALA A 96 -30.08 -10.32 -1.96
N GLU A 97 -28.84 -10.78 -2.09
CA GLU A 97 -27.68 -10.26 -1.34
C GLU A 97 -27.10 -8.97 -1.95
N TYR A 98 -27.28 -8.76 -3.26
CA TYR A 98 -26.73 -7.63 -4.01
C TYR A 98 -27.82 -6.60 -4.40
N ARG A 99 -28.69 -6.26 -3.44
CA ARG A 99 -29.78 -5.26 -3.60
C ARG A 99 -29.58 -4.00 -2.73
N PHE A 100 -28.32 -3.66 -2.45
CA PHE A 100 -27.96 -2.41 -1.78
C PHE A 100 -27.88 -1.23 -2.74
#